data_AF-A0A2W6NIP1-F1
#
_entry.id   AF-A0A2W6NIP1-F1
#
_cell.length_a   1.000
_cell.length_b   1.000
_cell.length_c   1.000
_cell.angle_alpha   90.00
_cell.angle_beta   90.00
_cell.angle_gamma   90.00
#
_symmetry.space_group_name_H-M   'P 1'
#
loop_
_entity.id
_entity.type
_entity.pdbx_description
1 polymer ?
#
loop_
_entity_poly.entity_id
_entity_poly.type
_entity_poly.pdbx_seq_one_letter_code
_entity_poly.pdbx_strand_id
1 'polypeptide(L)'
;MSETYEIYAPNGIILEVEKETNKILLDTDGREVGKYTQEYSKALFEADRILRNSPYKDYKPRYLDPNFYTGERSTLLEFRDWQSIYLKDPIKGAIAPWTKAEKAYYKSLKTKRERYKYLVIRSGIR
;
A
#
# COMPACT_ATOMS: atom_id res chain seq x y z
N MET A 1 -31.30 -17.52 -27.84
CA MET A 1 -30.00 -17.49 -27.15
C MET A 1 -29.61 -16.03 -27.04
N SER A 2 -29.28 -15.54 -25.85
CA SER A 2 -28.75 -14.19 -25.73
C SER A 2 -27.37 -14.14 -26.39
N GLU A 3 -27.09 -13.06 -27.10
CA GLU A 3 -25.77 -12.85 -27.69
C GLU A 3 -24.75 -12.62 -26.58
N THR A 4 -23.60 -13.29 -26.67
CA THR A 4 -22.47 -13.10 -25.75
C THR A 4 -21.26 -12.50 -26.46
N TYR A 5 -20.38 -11.87 -25.70
CA TYR A 5 -19.07 -11.41 -26.15
C TYR A 5 -18.00 -11.77 -25.12
N GLU A 6 -16.75 -11.85 -25.58
CA GLU A 6 -15.62 -12.26 -24.75
C GLU A 6 -14.76 -11.06 -24.30
N ILE A 7 -14.33 -11.08 -23.04
CA ILE A 7 -13.34 -10.15 -22.49
C ILE A 7 -12.08 -10.93 -22.14
N TYR A 8 -10.95 -10.52 -22.70
CA TYR A 8 -9.63 -11.09 -22.43
C TYR A 8 -8.95 -10.34 -21.28
N ALA A 9 -8.84 -10.97 -20.12
CA ALA A 9 -8.18 -10.38 -18.96
C ALA A 9 -6.64 -10.54 -19.02
N PRO A 10 -5.86 -9.64 -18.40
CA PRO A 10 -4.39 -9.69 -18.44
C PRO A 10 -3.76 -10.97 -17.86
N ASN A 11 -4.49 -11.69 -17.00
CA ASN A 11 -4.07 -12.97 -16.43
C ASN A 11 -4.38 -14.17 -17.36
N GLY A 12 -4.85 -13.92 -18.58
CA GLY A 12 -5.19 -14.95 -19.57
C GLY A 12 -6.57 -15.58 -19.39
N ILE A 13 -7.37 -15.12 -18.42
CA ILE A 13 -8.76 -15.57 -18.26
C ILE A 13 -9.64 -14.90 -19.32
N ILE A 14 -10.48 -15.71 -19.97
CA ILE A 14 -11.52 -15.25 -20.88
C ILE A 14 -12.83 -15.21 -20.10
N LEU A 15 -13.49 -14.05 -20.08
CA LEU A 15 -14.80 -13.88 -19.47
C LEU A 15 -15.86 -13.80 -20.57
N GLU A 16 -16.87 -14.66 -20.49
CA GLU A 16 -18.04 -14.58 -21.37
C GLU A 16 -19.08 -13.65 -20.74
N VAL A 17 -19.63 -12.72 -21.52
CA VAL A 17 -20.53 -11.68 -21.03
C VAL A 17 -21.78 -11.60 -21.90
N GLU A 18 -22.95 -11.58 -21.26
CA GLU A 18 -24.22 -11.36 -21.92
C GLU A 18 -24.35 -9.92 -22.42
N LYS A 19 -24.61 -9.74 -23.71
CA LYS A 19 -24.58 -8.44 -24.39
C LYS A 19 -25.65 -7.46 -23.91
N GLU A 20 -26.84 -7.95 -23.54
CA GLU A 20 -27.96 -7.09 -23.12
C GLU A 20 -27.81 -6.58 -21.70
N THR A 21 -27.30 -7.42 -20.80
CA THR A 21 -27.29 -7.15 -19.36
C THR A 21 -25.91 -6.81 -18.81
N ASN A 22 -24.85 -7.02 -19.61
CA ASN A 22 -23.45 -7.03 -19.16
C ASN A 22 -23.23 -7.94 -17.95
N LYS A 23 -23.96 -9.05 -17.88
CA LYS A 23 -23.77 -10.06 -16.84
C LYS A 23 -22.64 -11.00 -17.28
N ILE A 24 -21.61 -11.10 -16.46
CA ILE A 24 -20.52 -12.05 -16.64
C ILE A 24 -21.06 -13.44 -16.34
N LEU A 25 -20.90 -14.35 -17.30
CA LEU A 25 -21.22 -15.76 -17.16
C LEU A 25 -19.99 -16.44 -16.56
N LEU A 26 -20.14 -16.93 -15.34
CA LEU A 26 -19.10 -17.68 -14.66
C LEU A 26 -19.33 -19.16 -14.97
N ASP A 27 -18.41 -19.78 -15.70
CA ASP A 27 -18.47 -21.21 -15.97
C ASP A 27 -18.28 -22.00 -14.67
N THR A 28 -19.25 -22.83 -14.39
CA THR A 28 -19.27 -23.67 -13.22
C THR A 28 -19.01 -25.08 -13.67
N ASP A 29 -17.75 -25.49 -13.59
CA ASP A 29 -17.34 -26.89 -13.59
C ASP A 29 -17.90 -27.59 -12.33
N GLY A 30 -19.22 -27.71 -12.26
CA GLY A 30 -20.01 -28.22 -11.14
C GLY A 30 -20.03 -27.39 -9.85
N ARG A 31 -19.38 -26.22 -9.79
CA ARG A 31 -19.29 -25.41 -8.55
C ARG A 31 -20.41 -24.38 -8.46
N GLU A 32 -21.09 -24.27 -7.32
CA GLU A 32 -22.07 -23.19 -7.11
C GLU A 32 -21.42 -21.81 -7.28
N VAL A 33 -21.85 -21.04 -8.28
CA VAL A 33 -21.54 -19.61 -8.36
C VAL A 33 -22.39 -18.85 -7.35
N GLY A 34 -21.74 -17.95 -6.61
CA GLY A 34 -22.41 -17.14 -5.60
C GLY A 34 -23.57 -16.34 -6.19
N LYS A 35 -24.61 -16.13 -5.38
CA LYS A 35 -25.89 -15.47 -5.70
C LYS A 35 -25.79 -14.07 -6.34
N TYR A 36 -24.61 -13.45 -6.35
CA TYR A 36 -24.38 -12.03 -6.66
C TYR A 36 -23.62 -11.78 -7.97
N THR A 37 -23.70 -12.69 -8.95
CA THR A 37 -23.00 -12.54 -10.24
C THR A 37 -23.31 -11.21 -10.93
N GLN A 38 -24.52 -10.68 -10.78
CA GLN A 38 -24.92 -9.41 -11.39
C GLN A 38 -24.29 -8.19 -10.69
N GLU A 39 -24.28 -8.16 -9.35
CA GLU A 39 -23.66 -7.09 -8.56
C GLU A 39 -22.16 -7.06 -8.78
N TYR A 40 -21.51 -8.23 -8.83
CA TYR A 40 -20.09 -8.33 -9.14
C TYR A 40 -19.78 -7.85 -10.57
N SER A 41 -20.61 -8.21 -11.55
CA SER A 41 -20.46 -7.72 -12.92
C SER A 41 -20.56 -6.20 -12.96
N LYS A 42 -21.59 -5.62 -12.31
CA LYS A 42 -21.76 -4.16 -12.22
C LYS A 42 -20.56 -3.48 -11.56
N ALA A 43 -20.07 -4.02 -10.44
CA ALA A 43 -18.92 -3.46 -9.74
C ALA A 43 -17.65 -3.49 -10.62
N LEU A 44 -17.43 -4.56 -11.39
CA LEU A 44 -16.28 -4.67 -12.28
C LEU A 44 -16.33 -3.63 -13.41
N PHE A 45 -17.47 -3.52 -14.11
CA PHE A 45 -17.63 -2.56 -15.20
C PHE A 45 -17.59 -1.11 -14.69
N GLU A 46 -18.11 -0.85 -13.49
CA GLU A 46 -18.00 0.46 -12.86
C GLU A 46 -16.55 0.79 -12.49
N ALA A 47 -15.78 -0.18 -11.97
CA ALA A 47 -14.36 0.01 -11.70
C ALA A 47 -13.55 0.28 -12.98
N ASP A 48 -13.79 -0.46 -14.07
CA ASP A 48 -13.16 -0.22 -15.37
C ASP A 48 -13.53 1.18 -15.91
N ARG A 49 -14.81 1.57 -15.82
CA ARG A 49 -15.27 2.92 -16.18
C ARG A 49 -14.54 3.99 -15.38
N ILE A 50 -14.40 3.84 -14.06
CA ILE A 50 -13.68 4.78 -13.20
C ILE A 50 -12.21 4.86 -13.61
N LEU A 51 -11.54 3.72 -13.85
CA LEU A 51 -10.14 3.70 -14.25
C LEU A 51 -9.92 4.39 -15.60
N ARG A 52 -10.74 4.10 -16.61
CA ARG A 52 -10.65 4.72 -17.95
C ARG A 52 -10.95 6.21 -17.95
N ASN A 53 -11.79 6.68 -17.03
CA ASN A 53 -12.19 8.09 -16.91
C ASN A 53 -11.47 8.81 -15.76
N SER A 54 -10.50 8.17 -15.12
CA SER A 54 -9.75 8.77 -14.03
C SER A 54 -8.99 10.02 -14.53
N PRO A 55 -8.93 11.10 -13.75
CA PRO A 55 -8.05 12.24 -14.07
C PRO A 55 -6.57 11.84 -14.10
N TYR A 56 -6.23 10.67 -13.55
CA TYR A 56 -4.88 10.11 -13.51
C TYR A 56 -4.67 8.94 -14.48
N LYS A 57 -5.58 8.69 -15.44
CA LYS A 57 -5.46 7.57 -16.38
C LYS A 57 -4.14 7.56 -17.17
N ASP A 58 -3.60 8.75 -17.46
CA ASP A 58 -2.35 8.97 -18.20
C ASP A 58 -1.16 9.29 -17.26
N TYR A 59 -1.34 9.13 -15.94
CA TYR A 59 -0.29 9.42 -14.98
C TYR A 59 0.88 8.46 -15.17
N LYS A 60 2.05 9.02 -15.50
CA LYS A 60 3.32 8.29 -15.52
C LYS A 60 4.01 8.49 -14.18
N PRO A 61 4.26 7.42 -13.41
CA PRO A 61 5.01 7.55 -12.17
C PRO A 61 6.41 8.09 -12.48
N ARG A 62 6.78 9.16 -11.80
CA ARG A 62 8.14 9.69 -11.84
C ARG A 62 8.98 8.90 -10.84
N TYR A 63 9.80 7.99 -11.36
CA TYR A 63 10.74 7.22 -10.55
C TYR A 63 11.97 8.06 -10.20
N LEU A 64 12.66 7.67 -9.11
CA LEU A 64 13.96 8.23 -8.78
C LEU A 64 14.98 7.80 -9.83
N ASP A 65 15.44 8.76 -10.63
CA ASP A 65 16.68 8.62 -11.40
C ASP A 65 17.88 8.98 -10.50
N PRO A 66 18.81 8.05 -10.26
CA PRO A 66 20.00 8.31 -9.44
C PRO A 66 21.10 9.10 -10.17
N ASN A 67 20.98 9.33 -11.48
CA ASN A 67 22.01 10.00 -12.28
C ASN A 67 21.78 11.51 -12.39
N PHE A 68 22.85 12.22 -12.75
CA PHE A 68 22.81 13.65 -13.07
C PHE A 68 23.03 13.85 -14.56
N TYR A 69 22.11 14.59 -15.19
CA TYR A 69 22.25 15.05 -16.57
C TYR A 69 22.37 16.57 -16.58
N THR A 70 23.38 17.07 -17.28
CA THR A 70 23.66 18.50 -17.34
C THR A 70 22.51 19.23 -18.04
N GLY A 71 21.93 20.22 -17.36
CA GLY A 71 20.82 21.04 -17.89
C GLY A 71 19.42 20.50 -17.60
N GLU A 72 19.30 19.35 -16.93
CA GLU A 72 18.00 18.75 -16.58
C GLU A 72 17.72 18.82 -15.08
N ARG A 73 16.43 18.76 -14.70
CA ARG A 73 16.03 18.65 -13.30
C ARG A 73 16.32 17.23 -12.79
N SER A 74 17.09 17.13 -11.70
CA SER A 74 17.41 15.84 -11.09
C SER A 74 16.38 15.45 -10.05
N THR A 75 15.74 14.30 -10.23
CA THR A 75 14.87 13.68 -9.21
C THR A 75 15.64 13.30 -7.94
N LEU A 76 16.95 13.10 -8.04
CA LEU A 76 17.80 12.79 -6.89
C LEU A 76 17.94 13.99 -5.94
N LEU A 77 18.00 15.22 -6.47
CA LEU A 77 18.03 16.43 -5.63
C LEU A 77 16.72 16.60 -4.87
N GLU A 78 15.59 16.54 -5.58
CA GLU A 78 14.26 16.63 -4.96
C GLU A 78 14.05 15.53 -3.90
N PHE A 79 14.48 14.30 -4.20
CA PHE A 79 14.44 13.19 -3.24
C PHE A 79 15.32 13.45 -2.03
N ARG A 80 16.53 13.98 -2.20
CA ARG A 80 17.44 14.28 -1.07
C ARG A 80 16.93 15.39 -0.18
N ASP A 81 16.33 16.43 -0.75
CA ASP A 81 15.70 17.50 0.03
C ASP A 81 14.56 16.94 0.86
N TRP A 82 13.67 16.15 0.25
CA TRP A 82 12.60 15.46 0.95
C TRP A 82 13.14 14.50 2.03
N GLN A 83 14.12 13.66 1.69
CA GLN A 83 14.77 12.72 2.62
C GLN A 83 15.37 13.46 3.81
N SER A 84 15.99 14.61 3.56
CA SER A 84 16.58 15.44 4.62
C SER A 84 15.54 16.01 5.57
N ILE A 85 14.26 16.10 5.20
CA ILE A 85 13.19 16.58 6.09
C ILE A 85 12.56 15.41 6.84
N TYR A 86 12.23 14.33 6.12
CA TYR A 86 11.34 13.28 6.61
C TYR A 86 12.05 12.00 7.04
N LEU A 87 13.21 11.71 6.46
CA LEU A 87 14.03 10.53 6.75
C LEU A 87 15.34 10.92 7.45
N LYS A 88 15.33 12.02 8.22
CA LYS A 88 16.43 12.29 9.15
C LYS A 88 16.55 11.08 10.07
N ASP A 89 17.69 10.41 10.04
CA ASP A 89 18.04 9.48 11.09
C ASP A 89 17.82 10.20 12.44
N PRO A 90 17.20 9.55 13.43
CA PRO A 90 17.21 10.09 14.77
C PRO A 90 18.68 10.34 15.12
N ILE A 91 19.01 11.53 15.63
CA ILE A 91 20.39 11.93 15.98
C ILE A 91 21.07 10.72 16.62
N LYS A 92 22.15 10.18 16.05
CA LYS A 92 22.80 8.98 16.59
C LYS A 92 23.11 9.22 18.08
N GLY A 93 22.38 8.53 18.97
CA GLY A 93 22.33 8.84 20.42
C GLY A 93 20.99 9.39 20.95
N ALA A 94 19.93 9.47 20.14
CA ALA A 94 18.60 9.98 20.51
C ALA A 94 17.75 8.99 21.33
N ILE A 95 18.28 7.82 21.66
CA ILE A 95 18.04 7.27 22.98
C ILE A 95 19.17 7.81 23.83
N ALA A 96 18.92 8.92 24.54
CA ALA A 96 19.93 9.50 25.43
C ALA A 96 20.60 8.35 26.23
N PRO A 97 21.95 8.27 26.24
CA PRO A 97 22.63 7.20 26.94
C PRO A 97 22.15 7.21 28.39
N TRP A 98 21.74 6.05 28.91
CA TRP A 98 21.20 5.98 30.26
C TRP A 98 22.21 6.55 31.25
N THR A 99 21.78 7.52 32.04
CA THR A 99 22.56 8.04 33.16
C THR A 99 22.88 6.93 34.15
N LYS A 100 23.94 7.13 34.96
CA LYS A 100 24.32 6.16 36.00
C LYS A 100 23.16 5.90 36.98
N ALA A 101 22.36 6.92 37.26
CA ALA A 101 21.18 6.85 38.11
C ALA A 101 20.05 6.02 37.46
N GLU A 102 19.72 6.24 36.19
CA GLU A 102 18.70 5.46 35.47
C GLU A 102 19.08 3.97 35.40
N LYS A 103 20.36 3.67 35.13
CA LYS A 103 20.86 2.28 35.13
C LYS A 103 20.71 1.63 36.51
N ALA A 104 21.03 2.36 37.57
CA ALA A 104 20.88 1.87 38.95
C ALA A 104 19.41 1.66 39.31
N TYR A 105 18.54 2.62 38.97
CA TYR A 105 17.10 2.54 39.24
C TYR A 105 16.47 1.34 38.54
N TYR A 106 16.68 1.17 37.23
CA TYR A 106 16.15 0.02 36.49
C TYR A 106 16.64 -1.33 37.03
N LYS A 107 17.91 -1.41 37.44
CA LYS A 107 18.47 -2.62 38.06
C LYS A 107 17.85 -2.91 39.44
N SER A 108 17.35 -1.90 40.14
CA SER A 108 16.67 -2.05 41.43
C SER A 108 15.23 -2.58 41.32
N LEU A 109 14.59 -2.49 40.14
CA LEU A 109 13.24 -2.98 39.90
C LEU A 109 13.20 -4.52 40.00
N LYS A 110 12.27 -5.04 40.82
CA LYS A 110 12.26 -6.47 41.20
C LYS A 110 11.62 -7.34 40.12
N THR A 111 10.50 -6.89 39.55
CA THR A 111 9.69 -7.69 38.64
C THR A 111 9.92 -7.33 37.17
N LYS A 112 9.64 -8.30 36.28
CA LYS A 112 9.65 -8.04 34.82
C LYS A 112 8.63 -6.97 34.41
N ARG A 113 7.49 -6.91 35.09
CA ARG A 113 6.40 -5.96 34.82
C ARG A 113 6.82 -4.51 35.10
N GLU A 114 7.54 -4.28 36.20
CA GLU A 114 8.06 -2.96 36.56
C GLU A 114 9.10 -2.48 35.56
N ARG A 115 10.05 -3.36 35.18
CA ARG A 115 11.06 -3.05 34.16
C ARG A 115 10.42 -2.72 32.81
N TYR A 116 9.40 -3.48 32.41
CA TYR A 116 8.64 -3.21 31.19
C TYR A 116 7.94 -1.84 31.22
N LYS A 117 7.20 -1.54 32.29
CA LYS A 117 6.53 -0.24 32.45
C LYS A 117 7.51 0.94 32.35
N TYR A 118 8.68 0.80 32.98
CA TYR A 118 9.73 1.82 32.91
C TYR A 118 10.25 2.03 31.48
N LEU A 119 10.49 0.96 30.72
CA LEU A 119 10.94 1.06 29.32
C LEU A 119 9.89 1.72 28.42
N VAL A 120 8.61 1.38 28.60
CA VAL A 120 7.49 1.98 27.84
C VAL A 120 7.45 3.49 28.06
N ILE A 121 7.43 3.95 29.31
CA ILE A 121 7.43 5.38 29.66
C ILE A 121 8.67 6.08 29.08
N ARG A 122 9.85 5.45 29.21
CA ARG A 122 11.11 6.01 28.71
C ARG A 122 11.19 6.11 27.18
N SER A 123 10.50 5.22 26.46
CA SER A 123 10.43 5.23 25.00
C SER A 123 9.50 6.30 24.43
N GLY A 124 8.78 7.04 25.28
CA GLY A 124 7.82 8.06 24.85
C GLY A 124 6.50 7.50 24.32
N ILE A 125 6.29 6.19 24.39
CA ILE A 125 5.03 5.51 24.06
C ILE A 125 4.06 5.79 25.21
N ARG A 126 3.07 6.66 24.97
CA ARG A 126 1.97 6.98 25.91
C ARG A 126 0.73 6.15 25.60
#